data_AF-A0A941MXP7-F1
#
_entry.id   AF-A0A941MXP7-F1
#
_cell.length_a   1.000
_cell.length_b   1.000
_cell.length_c   1.000
_cell.angle_alpha   90.00
_cell.angle_beta   90.00
_cell.angle_gamma   90.00
#
_symmetry.space_group_name_H-M   'P 1'
#
loop_
_entity.id
_entity.type
_entity.pdbx_description
1 polymer ?
#
loop_
_entity_poly.entity_id
_entity_poly.type
_entity_poly.pdbx_seq_one_letter_code
_entity_poly.pdbx_strand_id
1 'polypeptide(L)' 'MSVPEARNPTEEGRHHTYVGTAIPWYVRLMWVGFWVMTAYYVLTFLIPALKIELVSPP' A
#
# COMPACT_ATOMS: atom_id res chain seq x y z
N MET A 1 -0.48 -52.23 -12.91
CA MET A 1 -1.35 -51.05 -13.08
C MET A 1 -1.31 -50.28 -11.76
N SER A 2 -0.60 -49.17 -11.68
CA SER A 2 -0.52 -48.36 -10.45
C SER A 2 -1.73 -47.44 -10.39
N VAL A 3 -2.54 -47.59 -9.34
CA VAL A 3 -3.70 -46.72 -9.05
C VAL A 3 -3.19 -45.30 -8.83
N PRO A 4 -3.81 -44.26 -9.43
CA PRO A 4 -3.41 -42.89 -9.15
C PRO A 4 -3.72 -42.58 -7.68
N GLU A 5 -2.69 -42.17 -6.92
CA GLU A 5 -2.85 -41.67 -5.55
C GLU A 5 -3.87 -40.52 -5.57
N ALA A 6 -5.08 -40.77 -5.08
CA ALA A 6 -6.08 -39.73 -4.90
C ALA A 6 -5.59 -38.83 -3.74
N ARG A 7 -4.79 -37.82 -4.06
CA ARG A 7 -4.37 -36.80 -3.10
C ARG A 7 -5.63 -36.19 -2.51
N ASN A 8 -5.76 -36.25 -1.18
CA ASN A 8 -6.90 -35.67 -0.49
C ASN A 8 -6.99 -34.17 -0.85
N PRO A 9 -8.19 -33.59 -1.06
CA PRO A 9 -8.36 -32.15 -1.35
C PRO A 9 -7.67 -31.25 -0.30
N THR A 10 -7.56 -31.75 0.92
CA THR A 10 -6.85 -31.12 2.04
C THR A 10 -5.33 -30.99 1.82
N GLU A 11 -4.71 -31.90 1.05
CA GLU A 11 -3.27 -31.88 0.76
C GLU A 11 -2.93 -30.95 -0.41
N GLU A 12 -3.81 -30.86 -1.41
CA GLU A 12 -3.63 -29.94 -2.55
C GLU A 12 -3.75 -28.48 -2.10
N GLY A 13 -4.64 -28.20 -1.14
CA GLY A 13 -4.79 -26.90 -0.47
C GLY A 13 -3.54 -26.41 0.29
N ARG A 14 -2.63 -27.29 0.70
CA ARG A 14 -1.50 -26.94 1.58
C ARG A 14 -0.37 -26.19 0.85
N HIS A 15 -0.22 -26.42 -0.45
CA HIS A 15 0.75 -25.69 -1.28
C HIS A 15 0.23 -24.33 -1.77
N HIS A 16 -1.05 -24.02 -1.54
CA HIS A 16 -1.58 -22.66 -1.63
C HIS A 16 -1.24 -21.86 -0.37
N THR A 17 0.03 -21.85 0.03
CA THR A 17 0.50 -20.88 1.02
C THR A 17 0.46 -19.52 0.34
N TYR A 18 -0.71 -18.88 0.38
CA TYR A 18 -0.96 -17.55 -0.13
C TYR A 18 -0.04 -16.60 0.62
N VAL A 19 1.10 -16.26 0.03
CA VAL A 19 2.03 -15.22 0.52
C VAL A 19 1.40 -13.81 0.40
N GLY A 20 0.12 -13.72 0.04
CA GLY A 20 -0.60 -12.52 -0.39
C GLY A 20 -0.97 -11.50 0.69
N THR A 21 -0.63 -11.72 1.97
CA THR A 21 -0.82 -10.72 3.05
C THR A 21 0.48 -10.05 3.49
N ALA A 22 1.64 -10.51 3.03
CA ALA A 22 2.91 -9.90 3.37
C ALA A 22 3.14 -8.64 2.51
N ILE A 23 2.63 -7.48 2.97
CA ILE A 23 2.93 -6.18 2.36
C ILE A 23 4.45 -6.01 2.35
N PRO A 24 5.10 -5.92 1.18
CA PRO A 24 6.54 -5.80 1.11
C PRO A 24 7.02 -4.53 1.82
N TRP A 25 8.15 -4.62 2.53
CA TRP A 25 8.65 -3.53 3.36
C TRP A 25 8.91 -2.25 2.55
N TYR A 26 9.32 -2.35 1.28
CA TYR A 26 9.57 -1.19 0.43
C TYR A 26 8.28 -0.42 0.10
N VAL A 27 7.13 -1.10 0.00
CA VAL A 27 5.82 -0.44 -0.17
C VAL A 27 5.50 0.41 1.06
N ARG A 28 5.80 -0.12 2.26
CA ARG A 28 5.61 0.62 3.51
C ARG A 28 6.51 1.85 3.57
N LEU A 29 7.76 1.75 3.11
CA LEU A 29 8.66 2.91 3.05
C LEU A 29 8.19 3.95 2.04
N MET A 30 7.75 3.54 0.84
CA MET A 30 7.17 4.47 -0.14
C MET A 30 5.94 5.16 0.41
N TRP A 31 5.10 4.44 1.17
CA TRP A 31 3.92 5.00 1.82
C TRP A 31 4.28 6.06 2.87
N VAL A 32 5.25 5.77 3.74
CA VAL A 32 5.74 6.75 4.72
C VAL A 32 6.36 7.96 4.02
N GLY A 33 7.19 7.74 3.00
CA GLY A 33 7.80 8.81 2.21
C GLY A 33 6.76 9.70 1.52
N PHE A 34 5.72 9.09 0.95
CA PHE A 34 4.58 9.82 0.37
C PHE A 34 3.97 10.77 1.39
N TRP A 35 3.61 10.29 2.59
CA TRP A 35 3.00 11.14 3.61
C TRP A 35 3.91 12.26 4.10
N VAL A 36 5.22 12.01 4.25
CA VAL A 36 6.19 13.05 4.62
C VAL A 36 6.24 14.14 3.55
N MET A 37 6.31 13.77 2.27
CA MET A 37 6.33 14.74 1.17
C MET A 37 5.00 15.50 1.07
N THR A 38 3.86 14.82 1.23
CA THR A 38 2.55 15.44 1.25
C THR A 38 2.45 16.46 2.38
N ALA A 39 2.85 16.11 3.60
CA ALA A 39 2.85 17.03 4.73
C ALA A 39 3.75 18.25 4.47
N TYR A 40 4.97 18.03 4.00
CA TYR A 40 5.90 19.10 3.62
C TYR A 40 5.30 20.06 2.58
N TYR A 41 4.71 19.51 1.51
CA TYR A 41 4.10 20.30 0.45
C TYR A 41 2.91 21.13 0.96
N VAL A 42 2.03 20.51 1.76
CA VAL A 42 0.86 21.18 2.33
C VAL A 42 1.28 22.36 3.19
N LEU A 43 2.26 22.17 4.07
CA LEU A 43 2.73 23.22 4.97
C LEU A 43 3.45 24.35 4.23
N THR A 44 4.26 24.02 3.23
CA THR A 44 5.12 24.99 2.54
C THR A 44 4.39 25.76 1.45
N PHE A 45 3.48 25.12 0.73
CA PHE A 45 2.85 25.69 -0.48
C PHE A 45 1.34 25.84 -0.35
N LEU A 46 0.64 24.79 0.08
CA LEU A 46 -0.84 24.82 0.10
C LEU A 46 -1.39 25.82 1.10
N ILE A 47 -0.93 25.79 2.35
CA ILE A 47 -1.45 26.68 3.40
C ILE A 47 -1.19 28.16 3.07
N PRO A 48 0.03 28.58 2.65
CA PRO A 48 0.26 29.96 2.26
C PRO A 48 -0.59 30.40 1.06
N ALA A 49 -0.73 29.57 0.03
CA ALA A 49 -1.57 29.88 -1.13
C ALA A 49 -3.03 30.08 -0.72
N LEU A 50 -3.58 29.20 0.12
CA LEU A 50 -4.93 29.33 0.64
C LEU A 50 -5.13 30.63 1.44
N LYS A 51 -4.13 31.05 2.22
CA LYS A 51 -4.21 32.33 2.97
C LYS A 51 -4.30 33.54 2.04
N ILE A 52 -3.56 33.54 0.93
CA ILE A 52 -3.55 34.65 -0.03
C ILE A 52 -4.95 34.83 -0.64
N GLU A 53 -5.53 33.73 -1.13
CA GLU A 53 -6.88 33.71 -1.73
C GLU A 53 -7.97 34.17 -0.73
N LEU A 54 -7.83 33.80 0.55
CA LEU A 54 -8.85 34.11 1.56
C LEU A 54 -8.78 35.56 2.08
N VAL A 55 -7.59 36.14 2.14
CA VAL A 55 -7.36 37.47 2.72
C VAL A 55 -7.47 38.59 1.67
N SER A 56 -7.09 38.31 0.43
CA SER A 56 -7.09 39.28 -0.65
C SER A 56 -7.47 38.59 -1.96
N PRO A 57 -8.78 38.35 -2.17
CA PRO A 57 -9.28 37.95 -3.48
C PRO A 57 -8.95 39.05 -4.51
N PRO A 58 -8.61 38.70 -5.75
CA PRO A 58 -8.41 39.68 -6.83
C PRO A 58 -9.66 40.50 -7.14
#